data_AF-A0A8H3LW29-F1
#
_entry.id   AF-A0A8H3LW29-F1
#
_cell.length_a   1.000
_cell.length_b   1.000
_cell.length_c   1.000
_cell.angle_alpha   90.00
_cell.angle_beta   90.00
_cell.angle_gamma   90.00
#
_symmetry.space_group_name_H-M   'P 1'
#
loop_
_entity.id
_entity.type
_entity.pdbx_description
1 polymer ?
#
loop_
_entity_poly.entity_id
_entity_poly.type
_entity_poly.pdbx_seq_one_letter_code
_entity_poly.pdbx_strand_id
1 'polypeptide(L)'
;MKEYIFVSSCSKTIKDCFISEEIISVLLEKLKERAKVKNAVIIVPIYLNISQYHSIKDTSLINFINSPITTTFAYGTNAKATEELSTLVFDLDCGIHNVSVLMKDLLK
;
A
#
# COMPACT_ATOMS: atom_id res chain seq x y z
N MET A 1 16.01 13.17 17.71
CA MET A 1 16.80 12.94 16.48
C MET A 1 15.89 12.21 15.50
N LYS A 2 15.58 12.78 14.34
CA LYS A 2 14.79 12.07 13.31
C LYS A 2 15.73 11.08 12.62
N GLU A 3 15.46 9.79 12.76
CA GLU A 3 16.19 8.76 12.03
C GLU A 3 15.65 8.70 10.61
N TYR A 4 16.50 8.95 9.62
CA TYR A 4 16.16 8.85 8.22
C TYR A 4 16.63 7.50 7.69
N ILE A 5 15.79 6.83 6.90
CA ILE A 5 16.18 5.66 6.13
C ILE A 5 16.74 6.17 4.81
N PHE A 6 18.06 6.07 4.63
CA PHE A 6 18.71 6.40 3.36
C PHE A 6 18.61 5.21 2.40
N VAL A 7 18.13 5.48 1.18
CA VAL A 7 18.12 4.53 0.06
C VAL A 7 18.62 5.26 -1.19
N SER A 8 19.56 4.65 -1.91
CA SER A 8 20.12 5.18 -3.17
C SER A 8 19.61 4.40 -4.38
N SER A 9 19.17 5.13 -5.41
CA SER A 9 18.76 4.62 -6.73
C SER A 9 19.89 4.78 -7.74
N CYS A 10 20.22 3.74 -8.53
CA CYS A 10 21.19 3.84 -9.65
C CYS A 10 20.71 3.11 -10.90
N SER A 11 21.26 3.50 -12.05
CA SER A 11 21.07 2.84 -13.35
C SER A 11 22.04 1.69 -13.64
N LYS A 12 23.05 1.40 -12.80
CA LYS A 12 23.95 0.21 -12.91
C LYS A 12 24.92 0.01 -11.71
N THR A 13 25.04 -1.27 -11.32
CA THR A 13 26.18 -2.00 -10.71
C THR A 13 27.00 -1.36 -9.57
N ILE A 14 26.38 -1.10 -8.42
CA ILE A 14 27.08 -0.90 -7.12
C ILE A 14 26.38 -1.78 -6.07
N LYS A 15 27.12 -2.39 -5.14
CA LYS A 15 26.63 -3.37 -4.13
C LYS A 15 25.47 -2.87 -3.24
N ASP A 16 25.24 -1.56 -3.18
CA ASP A 16 24.17 -0.91 -2.41
C ASP A 16 23.18 -0.12 -3.29
N CYS A 17 23.08 -0.47 -4.57
CA CYS A 17 22.16 0.21 -5.48
C CYS A 17 20.97 -0.66 -5.88
N PHE A 18 19.80 -0.04 -5.78
CA PHE A 18 18.50 -0.66 -5.98
C PHE A 18 17.83 -0.04 -7.21
N ILE A 19 17.15 -0.88 -7.99
CA ILE A 19 16.19 -0.38 -8.97
C ILE A 19 14.96 0.19 -8.23
N SER A 20 14.21 1.08 -8.90
CA SER A 20 13.07 1.78 -8.30
C SER A 20 12.09 0.83 -7.60
N GLU A 21 11.89 -0.35 -8.16
CA GLU A 21 10.99 -1.39 -7.66
C GLU A 21 11.52 -2.09 -6.39
N GLU A 22 12.83 -2.23 -6.24
CA GLU A 22 13.48 -2.87 -5.07
C GLU A 22 13.57 -1.94 -3.86
N ILE A 23 13.57 -0.62 -4.08
CA ILE A 23 13.64 0.40 -3.02
C ILE A 23 12.50 0.22 -2.02
N ILE A 24 11.29 -0.08 -2.50
CA ILE A 24 10.11 -0.25 -1.65
C ILE A 24 10.28 -1.48 -0.76
N SER A 25 10.81 -2.57 -1.30
CA SER A 25 11.03 -3.81 -0.55
C SER A 25 12.04 -3.63 0.59
N VAL A 26 13.17 -2.98 0.32
CA VAL A 26 14.19 -2.65 1.34
C VAL A 26 13.61 -1.77 2.44
N LEU A 27 12.79 -0.79 2.06
CA LEU A 27 12.13 0.09 3.03
C LEU A 27 11.19 -0.70 3.95
N LEU A 28 10.39 -1.61 3.39
CA LEU A 28 9.42 -2.40 4.15
C LEU A 28 10.07 -3.39 5.11
N GLU A 29 11.17 -4.03 4.71
CA GLU A 29 11.96 -4.88 5.60
C GLU A 29 12.49 -4.08 6.80
N LYS A 30 13.07 -2.91 6.56
CA LYS A 30 13.56 -2.02 7.63
C LYS A 30 12.45 -1.54 8.55
N LEU A 31 11.27 -1.20 7.99
CA LEU A 31 10.10 -0.81 8.80
C LEU A 31 9.60 -1.97 9.66
N LYS A 32 9.57 -3.20 9.11
CA LYS A 32 9.17 -4.40 9.84
C LYS A 32 10.12 -4.71 11.00
N GLU A 33 11.43 -4.64 10.76
CA GLU A 33 12.45 -4.85 11.79
C GLU A 33 12.27 -3.84 12.94
N ARG A 34 12.10 -2.56 12.60
CA ARG A 34 11.90 -1.48 13.57
C ARG A 34 10.61 -1.66 14.37
N ALA A 35 9.51 -2.04 13.73
CA ALA A 35 8.22 -2.24 14.37
C ALA A 35 8.15 -3.56 15.18
N LYS A 36 9.10 -4.49 14.98
CA LYS A 36 9.15 -5.81 15.63
C LYS A 36 7.85 -6.62 15.46
N VAL A 37 7.23 -6.54 14.28
CA VAL A 37 5.98 -7.25 13.97
C VAL A 37 6.24 -8.50 13.12
N LYS A 38 5.51 -9.59 13.40
CA LYS A 38 5.59 -10.83 12.60
C LYS A 38 4.83 -10.71 11.28
N ASN A 39 3.60 -10.20 11.37
CA ASN A 39 2.68 -10.03 10.26
C ASN A 39 2.30 -8.55 10.15
N ALA A 40 2.15 -8.08 8.93
CA ALA A 40 1.67 -6.74 8.63
C ALA A 40 0.71 -6.81 7.44
N VAL A 41 -0.10 -5.76 7.30
CA VAL A 41 -0.87 -5.48 6.09
C VAL A 41 -0.42 -4.12 5.60
N ILE A 42 -0.03 -4.03 4.33
CA ILE A 42 0.35 -2.75 3.71
C ILE A 42 -0.82 -2.25 2.88
N ILE A 43 -1.17 -0.99 3.11
CA ILE A 43 -2.18 -0.28 2.34
C ILE A 43 -1.47 0.35 1.13
N VAL A 44 -1.92 0.01 -0.08
CA VAL A 44 -1.36 0.53 -1.34
C VAL A 44 -2.42 1.25 -2.17
N PRO A 45 -2.03 2.22 -3.01
CA PRO A 45 -2.96 2.82 -3.96
C PRO A 45 -3.44 1.81 -5.01
N ILE A 46 -4.67 1.99 -5.53
CA ILE A 46 -5.24 1.11 -6.58
C ILE A 46 -4.40 1.09 -7.86
N TYR A 47 -3.72 2.18 -8.17
CA TYR A 47 -2.95 2.33 -9.41
C TYR A 47 -1.52 1.77 -9.31
N LEU A 48 -1.17 1.06 -8.23
CA LEU A 48 0.12 0.39 -8.14
C LEU A 48 0.25 -0.62 -9.28
N ASN A 49 1.34 -0.55 -10.03
CA ASN A 49 1.53 -1.43 -11.17
C ASN A 49 1.92 -2.85 -10.73
N ILE A 50 1.72 -3.82 -11.64
CA ILE A 50 1.96 -5.23 -11.36
C ILE A 50 3.44 -5.53 -11.09
N SER A 51 4.37 -4.84 -11.77
CA SER A 51 5.81 -5.06 -11.58
C SER A 51 6.30 -4.61 -10.19
N GLN A 52 5.81 -3.46 -9.71
CA GLN A 52 6.03 -3.00 -8.33
C GLN A 52 5.40 -3.98 -7.34
N TYR A 53 4.16 -4.41 -7.58
CA TYR A 53 3.50 -5.39 -6.71
C TYR A 53 4.30 -6.68 -6.56
N HIS A 54 4.80 -7.26 -7.65
CA HIS A 54 5.64 -8.46 -7.61
C HIS A 54 6.94 -8.23 -6.84
N SER A 55 7.62 -7.12 -7.12
CA SER A 55 8.88 -6.77 -6.47
C SER A 55 8.74 -6.65 -4.95
N ILE A 56 7.58 -6.19 -4.48
CA ILE A 56 7.29 -6.06 -3.05
C ILE A 56 6.83 -7.40 -2.46
N LYS A 57 5.92 -8.12 -3.14
CA LYS A 57 5.34 -9.38 -2.64
C LYS A 57 6.40 -10.44 -2.34
N ASP A 58 7.46 -10.50 -3.13
CA ASP A 58 8.49 -11.52 -2.99
C ASP A 58 9.37 -11.33 -1.73
N THR A 59 9.36 -10.14 -1.13
CA THR A 59 10.23 -9.80 0.03
C THR A 59 9.57 -10.02 1.38
N SER A 60 8.24 -10.18 1.43
CA SER A 60 7.57 -10.32 2.72
C SER A 60 6.19 -10.95 2.60
N LEU A 61 5.87 -11.85 3.55
CA LEU A 61 4.54 -12.39 3.84
C LEU A 61 3.58 -11.28 4.35
N ILE A 62 3.49 -10.18 3.62
CA ILE A 62 2.67 -9.02 3.93
C ILE A 62 1.54 -8.99 2.93
N ASN A 63 0.31 -9.01 3.44
CA ASN A 63 -0.87 -8.87 2.59
C ASN A 63 -1.00 -7.41 2.16
N PHE A 64 -1.34 -7.19 0.90
CA PHE A 64 -1.63 -5.87 0.35
C PHE A 64 -3.13 -5.67 0.30
N ILE A 65 -3.56 -4.49 0.69
CA ILE A 65 -4.95 -4.06 0.55
C ILE A 65 -4.99 -2.70 -0.12
N ASN A 66 -5.98 -2.50 -0.99
CA ASN A 66 -6.16 -1.22 -1.65
C ASN A 66 -6.62 -0.15 -0.65
N SER A 67 -6.03 1.04 -0.73
CA SER A 67 -6.35 2.21 0.08
C SER A 67 -7.84 2.51 0.15
N PRO A 68 -8.57 2.72 -0.96
CA PRO A 68 -9.97 3.12 -0.87
C PRO A 68 -10.87 2.05 -0.22
N ILE A 69 -10.56 0.76 -0.44
CA ILE A 69 -11.26 -0.35 0.22
C ILE A 69 -11.01 -0.30 1.73
N THR A 70 -9.75 -0.10 2.14
CA THR A 70 -9.37 0.00 3.56
C THR A 70 -10.03 1.19 4.23
N THR A 71 -10.08 2.33 3.54
CA THR A 71 -10.77 3.54 4.01
C THR A 71 -12.24 3.25 4.25
N THR A 72 -12.92 2.59 3.30
CA THR A 72 -14.31 2.15 3.45
C THR A 72 -14.49 1.26 4.69
N PHE A 73 -13.60 0.27 4.90
CA PHE A 73 -13.62 -0.55 6.11
C PHE A 73 -13.42 0.27 7.40
N ALA A 74 -12.50 1.24 7.40
CA ALA A 74 -12.18 2.06 8.57
C ALA A 74 -13.35 2.98 8.98
N TYR A 75 -14.10 3.51 8.00
CA TYR A 75 -15.30 4.32 8.27
C TYR A 75 -16.54 3.49 8.60
N GLY A 76 -16.43 2.16 8.69
CA GLY A 76 -17.53 1.29 9.08
C GLY A 76 -18.62 1.14 8.02
N THR A 77 -18.38 1.54 6.77
CA THR A 77 -19.32 1.32 5.65
C THR A 77 -19.41 -0.15 5.22
N ASN A 78 -18.70 -1.05 5.91
CA ASN A 78 -18.97 -2.49 5.86
C ASN A 78 -20.16 -2.93 6.76
N ALA A 79 -20.85 -2.00 7.42
CA ALA A 79 -22.13 -2.30 8.05
C ALA A 79 -23.06 -2.99 7.03
N LYS A 80 -23.89 -3.91 7.50
CA LYS A 80 -24.79 -4.75 6.69
C LYS A 80 -25.86 -3.88 6.00
N ALA A 81 -25.44 -3.09 5.01
CA ALA A 81 -26.33 -2.31 4.18
C ALA A 81 -27.22 -3.32 3.45
N THR A 82 -28.52 -3.16 3.64
CA THR A 82 -29.57 -3.93 2.96
C THR A 82 -29.77 -3.45 1.51
N GLU A 83 -29.00 -2.45 1.08
CA GLU A 83 -29.07 -1.76 -0.20
C GLU A 83 -27.67 -1.60 -0.80
N GLU A 84 -27.60 -1.40 -2.13
CA GLU A 84 -26.35 -1.08 -2.83
C GLU A 84 -25.75 0.20 -2.26
N LEU A 85 -24.50 0.12 -1.81
CA LEU A 85 -23.79 1.26 -1.24
C LEU A 85 -22.71 1.71 -2.22
N SER A 86 -22.84 2.93 -2.74
CA SER A 86 -21.76 3.61 -3.44
C SER A 86 -20.96 4.47 -2.44
N THR A 87 -19.66 4.24 -2.38
CA THR A 87 -18.73 5.01 -1.54
C THR A 87 -17.78 5.80 -2.44
N LEU A 88 -17.70 7.10 -2.19
CA LEU A 88 -16.73 7.98 -2.84
C LEU A 88 -15.63 8.32 -1.84
N VAL A 89 -14.40 7.89 -2.14
CA VAL A 89 -13.21 8.12 -1.31
C VAL A 89 -12.37 9.23 -1.92
N PHE A 90 -12.12 10.26 -1.13
CA PHE A 90 -11.15 11.33 -1.44
C PHE A 90 -9.90 11.13 -0.59
N ASP A 91 -8.79 10.82 -1.23
CA ASP A 91 -7.48 10.64 -0.64
C ASP A 91 -6.57 11.77 -1.14
N LEU A 92 -6.45 12.82 -0.32
CA LEU A 92 -5.87 14.11 -0.68
C LEU A 92 -4.56 14.33 0.09
N ASP A 93 -3.51 13.64 -0.35
CA ASP A 93 -2.18 13.76 0.23
C ASP A 93 -1.34 14.86 -0.43
N CYS A 94 -0.19 15.19 0.18
CA CYS A 94 0.63 16.39 -0.07
C CYS A 94 1.37 16.42 -1.44
N GLY A 95 0.82 15.78 -2.46
CA GLY A 95 1.38 15.74 -3.82
C GLY A 95 0.67 14.80 -4.79
N ILE A 96 -0.27 13.98 -4.30
CA ILE A 96 -1.08 13.07 -5.11
C ILE A 96 -2.52 13.12 -4.58
N HIS A 97 -3.46 13.36 -5.50
CA HIS A 97 -4.89 13.41 -5.19
C HIS A 97 -5.59 12.22 -5.86
N ASN A 98 -6.04 11.26 -5.05
CA ASN A 98 -6.74 10.08 -5.54
C ASN A 98 -8.23 10.20 -5.23
N VAL A 99 -9.06 9.94 -6.23
CA VAL A 99 -10.51 9.82 -6.07
C VAL A 99 -10.91 8.42 -6.51
N SER A 100 -11.65 7.70 -5.68
CA SER A 100 -12.09 6.34 -5.97
C SER A 100 -13.58 6.18 -5.70
N VAL A 101 -14.30 5.58 -6.65
CA VAL A 101 -15.69 5.15 -6.47
C VAL A 101 -15.67 3.65 -6.21
N LEU A 102 -16.27 3.23 -5.11
CA LEU A 102 -16.49 1.84 -4.76
C LEU A 102 -17.98 1.56 -4.76
N MET A 103 -18.40 0.57 -5.53
CA MET A 103 -19.77 0.09 -5.54
C MET A 103 -19.79 -1.27 -4.85
N LYS A 104 -20.59 -1.40 -3.80
CA LYS A 104 -20.83 -2.67 -3.13
C LYS A 104 -22.11 -3.27 -3.71
N ASP A 105 -21.92 -4.27 -4.57
CA ASP A 105 -23.03 -5.08 -5.06
C ASP A 105 -23.47 -6.06 -3.97
N LEU A 106 -24.77 -6.22 -3.78
CA LEU A 106 -25.30 -7.33 -2.99
C LEU A 106 -25.03 -8.63 -3.78
N LEU A 107 -24.09 -9.45 -3.30
CA LEU A 107 -24.10 -10.87 -3.64
C LEU A 107 -25.43 -11.42 -3.09
N LYS A 108 -26.36 -11.74 -4.00
CA LYS A 108 -27.55 -12.54 -3.69
C LYS A 108 -27.16 -13.94 -3.25
#